data_AF-A0AA88KTB5-F1
#
_entry.id   AF-A0AA88KTB5-F1
#
_cell.length_a   1.000
_cell.length_b   1.000
_cell.length_c   1.000
_cell.angle_alpha   90.00
_cell.angle_beta   90.00
_cell.angle_gamma   90.00
#
_symmetry.space_group_name_H-M   'P 1'
#
loop_
_entity.id
_entity.type
_entity.pdbx_description
1 polymer ?
#
loop_
_entity_poly.entity_id
_entity_poly.type
_entity_poly.pdbx_seq_one_letter_code
_entity_poly.pdbx_strand_id
1 'polypeptide(L)'
;MKQHANNEGIRLKNWSTGEVLYDTLRSTSNVKALNCRPTICTANHMNTVTEVKPITTGDAVLYDAEKFIDESCASIEKFLSDEYLNHWSEIKMKIKESDGYIMKTKELKYGTIVARRKDPRCPGRTQ
;
A
#
# COMPACT_ATOMS: atom_id res chain seq x y z
N MET A 1 -0.93 -11.08 -34.88
CA MET A 1 -2.10 -11.25 -34.00
C MET A 1 -1.74 -10.73 -32.62
N LYS A 2 -2.16 -9.51 -32.27
CA LYS A 2 -1.88 -8.93 -30.94
C LYS A 2 -2.96 -9.43 -29.98
N GLN A 3 -2.56 -10.22 -28.98
CA GLN A 3 -3.45 -10.64 -27.91
C GLN A 3 -3.92 -9.38 -27.15
N HIS A 4 -5.22 -9.12 -27.19
CA HIS A 4 -5.84 -8.12 -26.34
C HIS A 4 -5.90 -8.71 -24.93
N ALA A 5 -4.96 -8.30 -24.06
CA ALA A 5 -5.08 -8.53 -22.63
C ALA A 5 -6.35 -7.83 -22.13
N ASN A 6 -7.12 -8.53 -21.31
CA ASN A 6 -8.38 -8.06 -20.74
C ASN A 6 -8.13 -6.75 -19.96
N ASN A 7 -8.66 -5.62 -20.45
CA ASN A 7 -8.43 -4.28 -19.88
C ASN A 7 -9.33 -4.05 -18.65
N GLU A 8 -9.04 -4.71 -17.53
CA GLU A 8 -9.79 -4.55 -16.27
C GLU A 8 -9.36 -3.32 -15.44
N GLY A 9 -8.39 -2.54 -15.93
CA GLY A 9 -7.86 -1.33 -15.27
C GLY A 9 -8.43 -0.02 -15.80
N ILE A 10 -8.22 1.07 -15.06
CA ILE A 10 -8.64 2.41 -15.50
C ILE A 10 -7.74 2.89 -16.62
N ARG A 11 -8.35 3.23 -17.75
CA ARG A 11 -7.65 3.76 -18.91
C ARG A 11 -7.19 5.21 -18.67
N LEU A 12 -5.89 5.42 -18.72
CA LEU A 12 -5.23 6.73 -18.65
C LEU A 12 -4.63 7.06 -20.02
N LYS A 13 -4.78 8.31 -20.46
CA LYS A 13 -4.25 8.76 -21.76
C LYS A 13 -3.38 10.01 -21.56
N ASN A 14 -2.16 9.97 -22.08
CA ASN A 14 -1.36 11.16 -22.29
C ASN A 14 -1.85 11.85 -23.59
N TRP A 15 -2.36 13.07 -23.48
CA TRP A 15 -2.89 13.80 -24.63
C TRP A 15 -1.82 14.42 -25.52
N SER A 16 -0.61 14.62 -25.00
CA SER A 16 0.52 15.16 -25.76
C SER A 16 1.16 14.08 -26.64
N THR A 17 1.41 12.89 -26.09
CA THR A 17 2.07 11.79 -26.81
C THR A 17 1.09 10.79 -27.44
N GLY A 18 -0.18 10.79 -27.00
CA GLY A 18 -1.17 9.79 -27.39
C GLY A 18 -1.05 8.45 -26.67
N GLU A 19 -0.05 8.27 -25.80
CA GLU A 19 0.19 7.04 -25.04
C GLU A 19 -0.99 6.70 -24.13
N VAL A 20 -1.29 5.41 -24.01
CA VAL A 20 -2.38 4.89 -23.19
C VAL A 20 -1.84 3.85 -22.22
N LEU A 21 -2.10 4.05 -20.93
CA LEU A 21 -1.76 3.15 -19.84
C LEU A 21 -3.03 2.70 -19.12
N TYR A 22 -2.99 1.54 -18.47
CA TYR A 22 -4.11 1.03 -17.68
C TYR A 22 -3.68 0.86 -16.22
N ASP A 23 -4.36 1.54 -15.31
CA ASP A 23 -4.12 1.43 -13.87
C ASP A 23 -4.93 0.26 -13.29
N THR A 24 -4.22 -0.82 -12.95
CA THR A 24 -4.75 -1.99 -12.26
C THR A 24 -4.50 -1.95 -10.76
N LEU A 25 -3.62 -1.06 -10.26
CA LEU A 25 -3.25 -1.00 -8.86
C LEU A 25 -4.33 -0.34 -8.00
N ARG A 26 -5.20 0.51 -8.59
CA ARG A 26 -6.31 1.13 -7.86
C ARG A 26 -7.22 0.09 -7.16
N SER A 27 -7.46 -1.07 -7.75
CA SER A 27 -8.37 -2.08 -7.19
C SER A 27 -7.85 -2.68 -5.88
N THR A 28 -6.54 -2.64 -5.63
CA THR A 28 -5.92 -3.13 -4.38
C THR A 28 -5.87 -2.05 -3.28
N SER A 29 -6.31 -0.83 -3.59
CA SER A 29 -6.27 0.28 -2.65
C SER A 29 -7.39 0.17 -1.61
N ASN A 30 -7.01 0.07 -0.34
CA ASN A 30 -7.92 0.22 0.80
C ASN A 30 -8.16 1.70 1.16
N VAL A 31 -7.76 2.61 0.26
CA VAL A 31 -7.74 4.05 0.50
C VAL A 31 -9.12 4.62 0.24
N LYS A 32 -9.91 4.76 1.31
CA LYS A 32 -11.17 5.53 1.32
C LYS A 32 -10.94 7.06 1.26
N ALA A 33 -9.69 7.51 1.14
CA ALA A 33 -9.25 8.87 1.52
C ALA A 33 -9.64 10.01 0.56
N LEU A 34 -10.47 9.76 -0.45
CA LEU A 34 -11.07 10.82 -1.23
C LEU A 34 -12.55 10.87 -0.87
N ASN A 35 -12.99 11.95 -0.21
CA ASN A 35 -14.39 12.25 0.09
C ASN A 35 -15.26 12.48 -1.17
N CYS A 36 -14.77 12.07 -2.34
CA CYS A 36 -15.48 12.08 -3.59
C CYS A 36 -16.61 11.05 -3.54
N ARG A 37 -17.80 11.45 -3.98
CA ARG A 37 -18.95 10.57 -4.21
C ARG A 37 -19.22 10.49 -5.72
N PRO A 38 -20.01 9.52 -6.21
CA PRO A 38 -20.36 9.46 -7.62
C PRO A 38 -20.97 10.75 -8.18
N THR A 39 -21.61 11.56 -7.30
CA THR A 39 -22.25 12.82 -7.66
C THR A 39 -21.41 14.07 -7.43
N ILE A 40 -20.33 14.01 -6.62
CA ILE A 40 -19.51 15.17 -6.29
C ILE A 40 -18.04 14.81 -6.17
N CYS A 41 -17.19 15.56 -6.87
CA CYS A 41 -15.73 15.45 -6.78
C CYS A 41 -15.20 16.54 -5.83
N THR A 42 -14.50 16.13 -4.78
CA THR A 42 -13.92 17.03 -3.76
C THR A 42 -12.39 17.05 -3.80
N ALA A 43 -11.80 16.65 -4.93
CA ALA A 43 -10.35 16.45 -5.07
C ALA A 43 -9.50 17.72 -4.87
N ASN A 44 -10.10 18.90 -5.00
CA ASN A 44 -9.45 20.20 -4.82
C ASN A 44 -9.29 20.62 -3.35
N HIS A 45 -9.91 19.92 -2.40
CA HIS A 45 -9.74 20.24 -0.98
C HIS A 45 -8.34 19.82 -0.53
N MET A 46 -7.61 20.76 0.09
CA MET A 46 -6.23 20.51 0.51
C MET A 46 -6.12 19.52 1.68
N ASN A 47 -7.10 19.54 2.60
CA ASN A 47 -7.13 18.70 3.80
C ASN A 47 -8.35 17.78 3.79
N THR A 48 -8.32 16.77 2.91
CA THR A 48 -9.37 15.72 2.86
C THR A 48 -9.13 14.58 3.84
N VAL A 49 -7.99 14.56 4.56
CA VAL A 49 -7.74 13.56 5.60
C VAL A 49 -8.72 13.81 6.74
N THR A 50 -9.83 13.07 6.73
CA THR A 50 -10.95 13.31 7.64
C THR A 50 -10.91 12.41 8.87
N GLU A 51 -10.01 11.43 8.91
CA GLU A 51 -9.92 10.49 10.01
C GLU A 51 -8.45 10.34 10.44
N VAL A 52 -8.15 10.81 11.66
CA VAL A 52 -7.09 10.18 12.45
C VAL A 52 -7.52 8.73 12.58
N LYS A 53 -6.80 7.80 11.93
CA LYS A 53 -7.08 6.38 12.11
C LYS A 53 -7.06 6.13 13.62
N PRO A 54 -8.11 5.53 14.21
CA PRO A 54 -8.07 5.16 15.61
C PRO A 54 -6.87 4.24 15.83
N ILE A 55 -6.28 4.29 17.03
CA ILE A 55 -5.23 3.34 17.41
C ILE A 55 -5.84 1.95 17.28
N THR A 56 -5.37 1.20 16.29
CA THR A 56 -5.77 -0.19 16.08
C THR A 56 -5.03 -1.06 17.08
N THR A 57 -5.72 -2.06 17.63
CA THR A 57 -5.15 -3.05 18.55
C THR A 57 -5.52 -4.46 18.10
N GLY A 58 -4.82 -5.47 18.63
CA GLY A 58 -5.10 -6.88 18.36
C GLY A 58 -5.15 -7.26 16.88
N ASP A 59 -6.26 -7.86 16.45
CA ASP A 59 -6.43 -8.49 15.13
C ASP A 59 -6.28 -7.51 13.96
N ALA A 60 -6.64 -6.24 14.14
CA ALA A 60 -6.49 -5.22 13.10
C ALA A 60 -5.01 -4.90 12.83
N VAL A 61 -4.18 -4.84 13.89
CA VAL A 61 -2.72 -4.66 13.77
C VAL A 61 -2.09 -5.89 13.14
N LEU A 62 -2.58 -7.08 13.50
CA LEU A 62 -2.08 -8.34 12.94
C LEU A 62 -2.35 -8.43 11.43
N TYR A 63 -3.54 -8.03 10.96
CA TYR A 63 -3.85 -7.97 9.54
C TYR A 63 -2.96 -6.99 8.77
N ASP A 64 -2.80 -5.76 9.29
CA ASP A 64 -1.95 -4.75 8.66
C ASP A 64 -0.47 -5.16 8.65
N ALA A 65 0.00 -5.82 9.71
CA ALA A 65 1.35 -6.34 9.81
C ALA A 65 1.60 -7.48 8.81
N GLU A 66 0.65 -8.40 8.64
CA GLU A 66 0.76 -9.51 7.69
C GLU A 66 0.94 -8.98 6.26
N LYS A 67 0.05 -8.08 5.85
CA LYS A 67 0.09 -7.46 4.53
C LYS A 67 1.41 -6.72 4.30
N PHE A 68 1.91 -5.99 5.30
CA PHE A 68 3.18 -5.28 5.17
C PHE A 68 4.36 -6.25 5.01
N ILE A 69 4.41 -7.31 5.83
CA ILE A 69 5.48 -8.29 5.82
C ILE A 69 5.48 -9.06 4.48
N ASP A 70 4.31 -9.44 3.98
CA ASP A 70 4.16 -10.06 2.66
C ASP A 70 4.66 -9.16 1.53
N GLU A 71 4.25 -7.89 1.50
CA GLU A 71 4.72 -6.90 0.52
C GLU A 71 6.26 -6.72 0.60
N SER A 72 6.81 -6.67 1.82
CA SER A 72 8.24 -6.49 2.05
C SER A 72 9.08 -7.69 1.60
N CYS A 73 8.64 -8.92 1.88
CA CYS A 73 9.36 -10.13 1.53
C CYS A 73 9.22 -10.49 0.05
N ALA A 74 8.06 -10.21 -0.57
CA ALA A 74 7.89 -10.33 -2.02
C ALA A 74 8.88 -9.42 -2.77
N SER A 75 9.18 -8.23 -2.24
CA SER A 75 10.10 -7.28 -2.88
C SER A 75 11.58 -7.69 -2.87
N ILE A 76 11.97 -8.68 -2.04
CA ILE A 76 13.36 -9.11 -1.84
C ILE A 76 13.58 -10.54 -2.40
N GLU A 77 12.62 -11.10 -3.15
CA GLU A 77 12.65 -12.48 -3.67
C GLU A 77 12.89 -13.57 -2.60
N LYS A 78 12.66 -13.24 -1.32
CA LYS A 78 12.82 -14.13 -0.15
C LYS A 78 11.48 -14.62 0.40
N PHE A 79 10.42 -14.49 -0.38
CA PHE A 79 9.10 -14.98 -0.03
C PHE A 79 9.20 -16.49 0.25
N LEU A 80 8.75 -16.94 1.43
CA LEU A 80 8.78 -18.33 1.91
C LEU A 80 10.12 -18.85 2.48
N SER A 81 11.08 -18.00 2.84
CA SER A 81 12.25 -18.48 3.62
C SER A 81 11.86 -18.85 5.05
N ASP A 82 12.58 -19.79 5.67
CA ASP A 82 12.40 -20.13 7.10
C ASP A 82 12.57 -18.91 8.01
N GLU A 83 13.40 -17.95 7.58
CA GLU A 83 13.60 -16.66 8.26
C GLU A 83 12.31 -15.83 8.29
N TYR A 84 11.49 -15.86 7.23
CA TYR A 84 10.18 -15.20 7.18
C TYR A 84 9.19 -15.87 8.13
N LEU A 85 9.07 -17.19 8.11
CA LEU A 85 8.09 -17.92 8.93
C LEU A 85 8.37 -17.75 10.43
N ASN A 86 9.64 -17.81 10.82
CA ASN A 86 10.06 -17.57 12.20
C ASN A 86 9.78 -16.12 12.61
N HIS A 87 10.14 -15.16 11.77
CA HIS A 87 9.91 -13.74 12.06
C HIS A 87 8.42 -13.38 12.13
N TRP A 88 7.59 -13.95 11.26
CA TRP A 88 6.14 -13.76 11.31
C TRP A 88 5.52 -14.34 12.60
N SER A 89 6.02 -15.49 13.04
CA SER A 89 5.61 -16.10 14.31
C SER A 89 5.98 -15.22 15.52
N GLU A 90 7.17 -14.63 15.52
CA GLU A 90 7.60 -13.67 16.56
C GLU A 90 6.70 -12.43 16.62
N ILE A 91 6.34 -11.86 15.47
CA ILE A 91 5.44 -10.70 15.39
C ILE A 91 4.06 -11.06 15.96
N LYS A 92 3.51 -12.20 15.56
CA LYS A 92 2.21 -12.68 16.08
C LYS A 92 2.21 -12.80 17.60
N MET A 93 3.29 -13.30 18.18
CA MET A 93 3.43 -13.41 19.64
C MET A 93 3.46 -12.04 20.31
N LYS A 94 4.31 -11.12 19.81
CA LYS A 94 4.45 -9.77 20.38
C LYS A 94 3.16 -8.95 20.32
N ILE A 95 2.42 -9.03 19.21
CA ILE A 95 1.14 -8.33 19.07
C ILE A 95 0.12 -8.86 20.08
N LYS A 96 0.08 -10.17 20.34
CA LYS A 96 -0.81 -10.74 21.38
C LYS A 96 -0.45 -10.32 22.79
N GLU A 97 0.83 -10.11 23.08
CA GLU A 97 1.32 -9.76 24.42
C GLU A 97 1.26 -8.25 24.72
N SER A 98 1.49 -7.41 23.71
CA SER A 98 1.74 -5.98 23.89
C SER A 98 0.90 -5.06 23.00
N ASP A 99 -0.11 -5.60 22.31
CA ASP A 99 -0.97 -4.90 21.33
C ASP A 99 -0.21 -4.23 20.17
N GLY A 100 1.07 -4.58 19.99
CA GLY A 100 1.92 -4.02 18.95
C GLY A 100 3.24 -4.79 18.76
N TYR A 101 4.08 -4.30 17.84
CA TYR A 101 5.43 -4.83 17.64
C TYR A 101 6.38 -3.73 17.17
N ILE A 102 7.67 -3.97 17.35
CA ILE A 102 8.75 -3.07 16.90
C ILE A 102 9.31 -3.60 15.58
N MET A 103 9.34 -2.75 14.56
CA MET A 103 9.90 -3.06 13.25
C MET A 103 11.43 -3.18 13.31
N LYS A 104 11.99 -4.11 12.54
CA LYS A 104 13.44 -4.21 12.31
C LYS A 104 13.91 -3.02 11.45
N THR A 105 15.19 -2.66 11.55
CA THR A 105 15.77 -1.54 10.78
C THR A 105 15.58 -1.68 9.27
N LYS A 106 15.65 -2.91 8.73
CA LYS A 106 15.44 -3.18 7.30
C LYS A 106 13.98 -2.91 6.88
N GLU A 107 13.03 -3.32 7.71
CA GLU A 107 11.60 -3.11 7.49
C GLU A 107 11.25 -1.63 7.57
N LEU A 108 11.81 -0.91 8.55
CA LEU A 108 11.62 0.52 8.68
C LEU A 108 12.13 1.26 7.45
N LYS A 109 13.33 0.91 6.95
CA LYS A 109 13.88 1.47 5.71
C LYS A 109 13.00 1.17 4.49
N TYR A 110 12.49 -0.05 4.38
CA TYR A 110 11.56 -0.40 3.31
C TYR A 110 10.26 0.40 3.40
N GLY A 111 9.69 0.50 4.60
CA GLY A 111 8.45 1.24 4.86
C GLY A 111 8.54 2.71 4.50
N THR A 112 9.66 3.38 4.79
CA THR A 112 9.85 4.80 4.41
C THR A 112 9.93 4.99 2.89
N ILE A 113 10.62 4.11 2.17
CA ILE A 113 10.70 4.13 0.70
C ILE A 113 9.30 3.92 0.10
N VAL A 114 8.58 2.91 0.57
CA VAL A 114 7.23 2.60 0.07
C VAL A 114 6.25 3.73 0.39
N ALA A 115 6.31 4.32 1.58
CA ALA A 115 5.48 5.46 1.96
C ALA A 115 5.70 6.65 1.01
N ARG A 116 6.97 7.00 0.74
CA ARG A 116 7.30 8.06 -0.22
C ARG A 116 6.79 7.73 -1.63
N ARG A 117 6.98 6.49 -2.10
CA ARG A 117 6.51 6.04 -3.43
C ARG A 117 4.97 6.10 -3.55
N LYS A 118 4.26 5.80 -2.46
CA LYS A 118 2.79 5.80 -2.39
C LYS A 118 2.19 7.22 -2.18
N ASP A 119 2.99 8.26 -1.93
CA ASP A 119 2.49 9.64 -1.76
C ASP A 119 2.04 10.26 -3.11
N PRO A 120 0.74 10.48 -3.35
CA PRO A 120 0.25 11.01 -4.62
C PRO A 120 0.61 12.49 -4.83
N ARG A 121 0.95 13.24 -3.77
CA ARG A 121 1.26 14.67 -3.82
C ARG A 121 2.75 14.95 -3.99
N CYS A 122 3.61 13.93 -3.91
CA CYS A 122 5.05 14.06 -4.11
C CYS A 122 5.39 13.92 -5.62
N PRO A 123 5.89 14.98 -6.29
CA PRO A 123 6.37 14.86 -7.67
C PRO A 123 7.74 14.17 -7.76
N GLY A 124 8.57 14.25 -6.72
CA GLY A 124 9.93 13.71 -6.67
C GLY A 124 10.02 12.25 -6.23
N ARG A 125 9.11 11.40 -6.71
CA ARG A 125 9.03 9.96 -6.34
C ARG A 125 10.02 9.06 -7.09
N THR A 126 10.72 9.61 -8.08
CA THR A 126 11.71 8.89 -8.89
C THR A 126 13.10 8.85 -8.24
N GLN A 127 13.34 9.66 -7.22
CA GLN A 127 14.58 9.69 -6.43
C GLN A 127 14.59 8.57 -5.40
#